data_AF-A0AAQ0MGW7-F1
#
_entry.id   AF-A0AAQ0MGW7-F1
#
_cell.length_a   1.000
_cell.length_b   1.000
_cell.length_c   1.000
_cell.angle_alpha   90.00
_cell.angle_beta   90.00
_cell.angle_gamma   90.00
#
_symmetry.space_group_name_H-M   'P 1'
#
loop_
_entity.id
_entity.type
_entity.pdbx_description
1 polymer ?
#
loop_
_entity_poly.entity_id
_entity_poly.type
_entity_poly.pdbx_seq_one_letter_code
_entity_poly.pdbx_strand_id
1 'polypeptide(L)' 'MKNNDELDQGFILSTVLNVFFMLGLIFIMRLDNLFILIPYVLIIGANAIYLVVKSMKMKDNRSN' A
#
# COMPACT_ATOMS: atom_id res chain seq x y z
N MET A 1 27.92 -0.20 2.91
CA MET A 1 26.61 -0.83 2.62
C MET A 1 25.84 -0.95 3.92
N LYS A 2 25.03 0.05 4.24
CA LYS A 2 24.22 0.10 5.46
C LYS A 2 22.99 0.94 5.10
N ASN A 3 21.81 0.47 5.49
CA ASN A 3 20.48 1.13 5.41
C ASN A 3 19.47 0.62 4.35
N ASN A 4 19.56 -0.63 3.89
CA ASN A 4 18.52 -1.21 3.01
C ASN A 4 17.43 -2.02 3.76
N ASP A 5 17.68 -2.47 4.99
CA ASP A 5 16.75 -3.35 5.73
C ASP A 5 15.41 -2.69 6.10
N GLU A 6 15.43 -1.45 6.61
CA GLU A 6 14.20 -0.72 6.93
C GLU A 6 13.40 -0.35 5.67
N LEU A 7 14.11 -0.13 4.56
CA LEU A 7 13.54 0.18 3.25
C LEU A 7 12.76 -1.03 2.69
N ASP A 8 13.26 -2.24 2.88
CA ASP A 8 12.58 -3.48 2.47
C ASP A 8 11.39 -3.80 3.38
N GLN A 9 11.54 -3.77 4.70
CA GLN A 9 10.45 -4.13 5.61
C GLN A 9 9.20 -3.25 5.45
N GLY A 10 9.37 -1.92 5.35
CA GLY A 10 8.23 -1.01 5.16
C GLY A 10 7.55 -1.19 3.80
N PHE A 11 8.31 -1.57 2.75
CA PHE A 11 7.75 -1.83 1.42
C PHE A 11 6.96 -3.14 1.39
N ILE A 12 7.52 -4.19 2.01
CA ILE A 12 6.86 -5.49 2.18
C ILE A 12 5.57 -5.32 3.00
N LEU A 13 5.64 -4.58 4.12
CA LEU A 13 4.47 -4.33 4.97
C LEU A 13 3.37 -3.58 4.23
N SER A 14 3.69 -2.51 3.50
CA SER A 14 2.70 -1.82 2.66
C SER A 14 2.10 -2.74 1.60
N THR A 15 2.90 -3.62 1.00
CA THR A 15 2.42 -4.59 -0.01
C THR A 15 1.42 -5.56 0.60
N VAL A 16 1.77 -6.20 1.72
CA VAL A 16 0.90 -7.13 2.44
C VAL A 16 -0.38 -6.43 2.90
N LEU A 17 -0.26 -5.21 3.43
CA LEU A 17 -1.40 -4.44 3.90
C LEU A 17 -2.33 -4.04 2.76
N ASN A 18 -1.80 -3.70 1.57
CA ASN A 18 -2.61 -3.41 0.39
C ASN A 18 -3.36 -4.65 -0.12
N VAL A 19 -2.72 -5.82 -0.14
CA VAL A 19 -3.40 -7.10 -0.46
C VAL A 19 -4.50 -7.41 0.56
N PHE A 20 -4.23 -7.21 1.85
CA PHE A 20 -5.23 -7.39 2.90
C PHE A 20 -6.42 -6.43 2.73
N PHE A 21 -6.14 -5.18 2.36
CA PHE A 21 -7.20 -4.23 2.08
C PHE A 21 -8.02 -4.58 0.83
N MET A 22 -7.42 -5.14 -0.22
CA MET A 22 -8.19 -5.64 -1.37
C MET A 22 -9.15 -6.76 -0.97
N LEU A 23 -8.73 -7.68 -0.08
CA LEU A 23 -9.60 -8.73 0.44
C LEU A 23 -10.72 -8.15 1.31
N GLY A 24 -10.41 -7.19 2.18
CA GLY A 24 -11.41 -6.51 3.03
C GLY A 24 -12.43 -5.69 2.23
N LEU A 25 -12.05 -5.15 1.07
CA LEU A 25 -12.94 -4.43 0.17
C LEU A 25 -14.16 -5.25 -0.24
N ILE A 26 -13.97 -6.57 -0.47
CA ILE A 26 -15.05 -7.50 -0.84
C ILE A 26 -16.10 -7.57 0.27
N PHE A 27 -15.66 -7.60 1.53
CA PHE A 27 -16.55 -7.62 2.69
C PHE A 27 -17.24 -6.27 2.90
N ILE A 28 -16.54 -5.15 2.68
CA ILE A 28 -17.10 -3.80 2.85
C ILE A 28 -18.12 -3.48 1.76
N MET A 29 -17.87 -3.87 0.50
CA MET A 29 -18.85 -3.71 -0.58
C MET A 29 -20.15 -4.46 -0.25
N ARG A 30 -20.07 -5.62 0.38
CA ARG A 30 -21.26 -6.38 0.80
C ARG A 30 -22.08 -5.68 1.91
N LEU A 31 -21.47 -4.79 2.68
CA LEU A 31 -22.16 -4.06 3.74
C LEU A 31 -22.98 -2.87 3.22
N ASP A 32 -22.84 -2.50 1.93
CA ASP A 32 -23.50 -1.34 1.28
C ASP A 32 -23.44 -0.05 2.12
N ASN A 33 -22.38 0.10 2.92
CA ASN A 33 -22.22 1.23 3.84
C ASN A 33 -21.19 2.21 3.28
N LEU A 34 -21.70 3.25 2.64
CA LEU A 34 -20.90 4.30 2.01
C LEU A 34 -20.00 5.03 3.01
N PHE A 35 -20.45 5.19 4.26
CA PHE A 35 -19.69 5.86 5.32
C PHE A 35 -18.43 5.08 5.72
N ILE A 36 -18.45 3.76 5.57
CA ILE A 36 -17.28 2.89 5.79
C ILE A 36 -16.43 2.80 4.52
N LEU A 37 -17.07 2.76 3.35
CA LEU A 37 -16.38 2.61 2.06
C LEU A 37 -15.44 3.78 1.75
N ILE A 38 -15.90 5.02 1.93
CA ILE A 38 -15.11 6.22 1.62
C ILE A 38 -13.78 6.26 2.40
N PRO A 39 -13.76 6.22 3.74
CA PRO A 39 -12.50 6.27 4.49
C PRO A 39 -11.61 5.06 4.18
N TYR A 40 -12.20 3.90 3.91
CA TYR A 40 -11.46 2.70 3.54
C TYR A 40 -10.70 2.87 2.22
N VAL A 41 -11.38 3.34 1.17
CA VAL A 41 -10.76 3.60 -0.14
C VAL A 41 -9.65 4.66 -0.04
N LEU A 42 -9.82 5.69 0.80
CA LEU A 42 -8.78 6.70 1.03
C LEU A 42 -7.50 6.09 1.64
N ILE A 43 -7.64 5.21 2.63
CA ILE A 43 -6.51 4.53 3.27
C ILE A 43 -5.78 3.63 2.25
N ILE A 44 -6.53 2.89 1.44
CA ILE A 44 -5.95 2.05 0.37
C ILE A 44 -5.20 2.90 -0.64
N GLY A 45 -5.83 3.97 -1.12
CA GLY A 45 -5.24 4.87 -2.10
C GLY A 45 -3.93 5.47 -1.60
N ALA A 46 -3.90 5.95 -0.36
CA ALA A 46 -2.69 6.49 0.25
C ALA A 46 -1.57 5.43 0.36
N ASN A 47 -1.90 4.21 0.80
CA ASN A 47 -0.93 3.12 0.92
C ASN A 47 -0.40 2.66 -0.45
N ALA A 48 -1.26 2.62 -1.47
CA ALA A 48 -0.87 2.31 -2.84
C ALA A 48 0.05 3.38 -3.44
N ILE A 49 -0.23 4.67 -3.21
CA ILE A 49 0.64 5.78 -3.64
C ILE A 49 2.02 5.66 -2.99
N TYR A 50 2.09 5.36 -1.69
CA TYR A 50 3.36 5.12 -1.00
C TYR A 50 4.18 4.00 -1.68
N LEU A 51 3.52 2.88 -1.99
CA LEU A 51 4.12 1.75 -2.72
C LEU A 51 4.67 2.16 -4.09
N VAL A 52 3.89 2.90 -4.86
CA VAL A 52 4.29 3.36 -6.20
C VAL A 52 5.48 4.32 -6.11
N VAL A 53 5.42 5.34 -5.26
CA VAL A 53 6.52 6.30 -5.11
C VAL A 53 7.81 5.61 -4.64
N LYS A 54 7.68 4.66 -3.70
CA LYS A 54 8.82 3.92 -3.17
C LYS A 54 9.42 2.97 -4.20
N SER A 55 8.60 2.23 -4.94
CA SER A 55 9.08 1.37 -6.03
C SER A 55 9.75 2.15 -7.15
N MET A 56 9.24 3.35 -7.49
CA MET A 56 9.86 4.24 -8.47
C MET A 56 11.23 4.73 -8.01
N LYS A 57 11.36 5.17 -6.75
CA LYS A 57 12.65 5.57 -6.17
C LYS A 57 13.66 4.42 -6.13
N MET A 58 13.23 3.20 -5.82
CA MET A 58 14.09 2.01 -5.86
C MET A 58 14.58 1.69 -7.28
N LYS A 59 13.71 1.85 -8.29
CA LYS A 59 14.08 1.65 -9.70
C LYS A 59 15.09 2.68 -10.18
N ASP A 60 14.91 3.94 -9.80
CA ASP A 60 15.79 5.06 -10.16
C ASP A 60 17.19 4.89 -9.53
N ASN A 61 17.26 4.57 -8.23
CA ASN A 61 18.52 4.28 -7.53
C ASN A 61 19.27 3.05 -8.07
N ARG A 62 18.60 2.15 -8.80
CA ARG A 62 19.22 0.95 -9.38
C ARG A 62 19.68 1.17 -10.83
N SER A 63 19.27 2.29 -11.45
CA SER A 63 19.57 2.63 -12.84
C SER A 63 20.72 3.64 -12.99
N ASN A 64 21.26 4.16 -11.88
CA ASN A 64 22.41 5.07 -11.81
C ASN A 64 23.56 4.39 -11.04
#